data_AF-A0A166KUR1-F1
#
_entry.id   AF-A0A166KUR1-F1
#
_cell.length_a   1.000
_cell.length_b   1.000
_cell.length_c   1.000
_cell.angle_alpha   90.00
_cell.angle_beta   90.00
_cell.angle_gamma   90.00
#
_symmetry.space_group_name_H-M   'P 1'
#
loop_
_entity.id
_entity.type
_entity.pdbx_description
1 polymer ?
#
loop_
_entity_poly.entity_id
_entity_poly.type
_entity_poly.pdbx_seq_one_letter_code
_entity_poly.pdbx_strand_id
1 'polypeptide(L)'
;MKKLHKLLMTTAITTSILGGNIYSTPAQNTPDLLTITGKTIFMAQSRLPNSRTCENHRSFKRAYSRGWSAGFNQQSTHNNTYQDAARRHCYQWGYTNGLSAKSKLDLQKIQSDSAIYRMCLSNRLLDPNIQCQRPNY
;
A
#
# COMPACT_ATOMS: atom_id res chain seq x y z
N MET A 1 -3.71 53.77 7.89
CA MET A 1 -4.48 52.50 7.93
C MET A 1 -4.32 51.76 6.61
N LYS A 2 -3.62 50.60 6.62
CA LYS A 2 -3.81 49.46 5.70
C LYS A 2 -3.02 48.26 6.26
N LYS A 3 -3.66 47.11 6.23
CA LYS A 3 -3.45 45.92 7.08
C LYS A 3 -2.20 45.13 6.72
N LEU A 4 -1.38 44.81 7.73
CA LEU A 4 -0.33 43.80 7.63
C LEU A 4 -0.94 42.44 8.02
N HIS A 5 -1.14 41.55 7.04
CA HIS A 5 -1.53 40.17 7.34
C HIS A 5 -0.30 39.39 7.81
N LYS A 6 -0.28 39.11 9.11
CA LYS A 6 0.72 38.30 9.79
C LYS A 6 0.47 36.83 9.41
N LEU A 7 1.27 36.29 8.49
CA LEU A 7 1.23 34.88 8.13
C LEU A 7 1.92 34.10 9.27
N LEU A 8 1.14 33.45 10.12
CA LEU A 8 1.68 32.50 11.10
C LEU A 8 2.18 31.27 10.31
N MET A 9 3.49 31.12 10.17
CA MET A 9 4.09 29.84 9.76
C MET A 9 4.08 28.90 10.97
N THR A 10 3.12 27.97 10.99
CA THR A 10 3.12 26.86 11.95
C THR A 10 4.05 25.77 11.40
N THR A 11 5.26 25.69 11.94
CA THR A 11 6.22 24.61 11.64
C THR A 11 5.74 23.31 12.30
N ALA A 12 5.07 22.45 11.53
CA ALA A 12 4.78 21.08 11.95
C ALA A 12 6.08 20.25 11.82
N ILE A 13 6.78 20.05 12.94
CA ILE A 13 7.89 19.11 13.02
C ILE A 13 7.30 17.73 13.28
N THR A 14 7.07 16.96 12.21
CA THR A 14 6.80 15.52 12.32
C THR A 14 8.12 14.78 12.47
N THR A 15 8.48 14.44 13.71
CA THR A 15 9.54 13.49 14.02
C THR A 15 9.06 12.07 13.70
N SER A 16 9.36 11.57 12.50
CA SER A 16 9.22 10.15 12.18
C SER A 16 10.49 9.42 12.57
N ILE A 17 10.43 8.66 13.67
CA ILE A 17 11.42 7.63 14.00
C ILE A 17 10.74 6.29 13.79
N LEU A 18 10.96 5.68 12.63
CA LEU A 18 11.10 4.23 12.44
C LEU A 18 11.31 3.96 10.95
N GLY A 19 12.54 3.51 10.65
CA GLY A 19 13.03 3.22 9.32
C GLY A 19 12.22 2.14 8.62
N GLY A 20 11.71 2.49 7.46
CA GLY A 20 11.21 1.60 6.43
C GLY A 20 11.20 2.42 5.14
N ASN A 21 11.90 1.94 4.12
CA ASN A 21 12.13 2.66 2.85
C ASN A 21 10.86 3.35 2.34
N ILE A 22 10.80 4.68 2.49
CA ILE A 22 9.74 5.50 1.92
C ILE A 22 10.06 5.59 0.43
N TYR A 23 9.40 4.77 -0.38
CA TYR A 23 9.32 5.03 -1.81
C TYR A 23 8.47 6.29 -1.99
N SER A 24 9.15 7.42 -2.18
CA SER A 24 8.54 8.66 -2.65
C SER A 24 7.80 8.38 -3.96
N THR A 25 6.48 8.30 -3.94
CA THR A 25 5.68 8.35 -5.17
C THR A 25 5.69 9.80 -5.67
N PRO A 26 6.19 10.10 -6.88
CA PRO A 26 6.10 11.46 -7.40
C PRO A 26 4.62 11.79 -7.67
N ALA A 27 4.14 12.85 -7.02
CA ALA A 27 2.94 13.54 -7.47
C ALA A 27 3.31 14.32 -8.74
N GLN A 28 2.90 13.84 -9.91
CA GLN A 28 3.02 14.58 -11.16
C GLN A 28 1.62 14.87 -11.70
N ASN A 29 1.12 16.06 -11.35
CA ASN A 29 -0.04 16.68 -11.97
C ASN A 29 0.41 17.98 -12.64
N THR A 30 1.06 17.91 -13.80
CA THR A 30 1.08 19.00 -14.79
C THR A 30 1.38 18.41 -16.18
N PRO A 31 0.58 18.68 -17.22
CA PRO A 31 1.04 18.51 -18.58
C PRO A 31 1.97 19.69 -18.93
N ASP A 32 3.24 19.41 -19.20
CA ASP A 32 4.15 20.40 -19.76
C ASP A 32 3.75 20.70 -21.21
N LEU A 33 3.29 21.94 -21.44
CA LEU A 33 3.05 22.47 -22.77
C LEU A 33 4.38 22.99 -23.34
N LEU A 34 5.06 22.15 -24.13
CA LEU A 34 6.20 22.59 -24.95
C LEU A 34 5.70 23.15 -26.28
N THR A 35 5.65 24.48 -26.39
CA THR A 35 5.36 25.17 -27.65
C THR A 35 6.66 25.35 -28.43
N ILE A 36 6.92 24.49 -29.40
CA ILE A 36 8.01 24.68 -30.37
C ILE A 36 7.37 25.10 -31.69
N THR A 37 7.52 26.39 -32.02
CA THR A 37 7.30 27.01 -33.34
C THR A 37 6.23 26.35 -34.24
N GLY A 38 4.97 26.73 -34.04
CA GLY A 38 3.90 26.56 -35.04
C GLY A 38 3.32 25.14 -35.22
N LYS A 39 3.84 24.11 -34.56
CA LYS A 39 3.26 22.77 -34.53
C LYS A 39 2.95 22.35 -33.09
N THR A 40 1.67 22.33 -32.74
CA THR A 40 1.21 21.71 -31.49
C THR A 40 1.38 20.19 -31.61
N ILE A 41 2.46 19.66 -31.02
CA ILE A 41 2.64 18.22 -30.87
C ILE A 41 1.90 17.80 -29.60
N PHE A 42 0.72 17.18 -29.77
CA PHE A 42 0.07 16.49 -28.65
C PHE A 42 0.86 15.22 -28.32
N MET A 43 1.80 15.32 -27.39
CA MET A 43 2.36 14.11 -26.77
C MET A 43 1.30 13.56 -25.81
N ALA A 44 0.54 12.56 -26.27
CA ALA A 44 -0.33 11.80 -25.40
C ALA A 44 0.53 11.01 -24.40
N GLN A 45 0.83 11.58 -23.24
CA GLN A 45 1.37 10.81 -22.13
C GLN A 45 0.31 9.79 -21.73
N SER A 46 0.56 8.50 -21.97
CA SER A 46 -0.32 7.43 -21.54
C SER A 46 -0.36 7.44 -20.01
N ARG A 47 -1.41 8.03 -19.44
CA ARG A 47 -1.62 8.01 -17.99
C ARG A 47 -1.72 6.55 -17.54
N LEU A 48 -0.77 6.10 -16.72
CA LEU A 48 -0.82 4.76 -16.17
C LEU A 48 -2.11 4.59 -15.35
N PRO A 49 -2.77 3.41 -15.43
CA PRO A 49 -4.00 3.17 -14.70
C PRO A 49 -3.76 3.17 -13.19
N ASN A 50 -4.62 3.86 -12.43
CA ASN A 50 -4.58 3.80 -10.97
C ASN A 50 -5.08 2.43 -10.44
N SER A 51 -4.89 2.16 -9.15
CA SER A 51 -5.28 0.88 -8.52
C SER A 51 -6.76 0.51 -8.77
N ARG A 52 -7.68 1.47 -8.67
CA ARG A 52 -9.12 1.21 -8.86
C ARG A 52 -9.43 0.83 -10.30
N THR A 53 -8.79 1.48 -11.27
CA THR A 53 -8.88 1.12 -12.69
C THR A 53 -8.27 -0.26 -12.93
N CYS A 54 -7.11 -0.55 -12.36
CA CYS A 54 -6.45 -1.85 -12.49
C CYS A 54 -7.31 -3.02 -11.98
N GLU A 55 -8.01 -2.81 -10.86
CA GLU A 55 -8.87 -3.81 -10.23
C GLU A 55 -10.17 -4.05 -11.01
N ASN A 56 -10.80 -2.98 -11.49
CA ASN A 56 -12.16 -3.05 -12.03
C ASN A 56 -12.22 -3.15 -13.55
N HIS A 57 -11.19 -2.68 -14.27
CA HIS A 57 -11.20 -2.66 -15.73
C HIS A 57 -10.84 -4.02 -16.32
N ARG A 58 -11.66 -4.53 -17.27
CA ARG A 58 -11.53 -5.87 -17.85
C ARG A 58 -10.12 -6.17 -18.41
N SER A 59 -9.49 -5.19 -19.06
CA SER A 59 -8.16 -5.34 -19.68
C SER A 59 -7.00 -5.50 -18.69
N PHE A 60 -7.20 -5.07 -17.43
CA PHE A 60 -6.16 -5.01 -16.40
C PHE A 60 -6.45 -5.93 -15.21
N LYS A 61 -7.72 -6.27 -14.98
CA LYS A 61 -8.19 -7.11 -13.88
C LYS A 61 -7.36 -8.37 -13.72
N ARG A 62 -7.04 -9.08 -14.81
CA ARG A 62 -6.21 -10.30 -14.75
C ARG A 62 -4.80 -10.02 -14.24
N ALA A 63 -4.16 -8.93 -14.67
CA ALA A 63 -2.82 -8.56 -14.24
C ALA A 63 -2.84 -8.16 -12.76
N TYR A 64 -3.80 -7.33 -12.36
CA TYR A 64 -4.02 -6.95 -10.97
C TYR A 64 -4.28 -8.16 -10.06
N SER A 65 -5.22 -9.04 -10.40
CA SER A 65 -5.55 -10.21 -9.58
C SER A 65 -4.37 -11.19 -9.44
N ARG A 66 -3.57 -11.37 -10.50
CA ARG A 66 -2.34 -12.18 -10.42
C ARG A 66 -1.32 -11.56 -9.48
N GLY A 67 -1.09 -10.25 -9.60
CA GLY A 67 -0.23 -9.53 -8.68
C GLY A 67 -0.71 -9.67 -7.24
N TRP A 68 -2.00 -9.43 -7.00
CA TRP A 68 -2.62 -9.54 -5.69
C TRP A 68 -2.43 -10.92 -5.07
N SER A 69 -2.69 -11.98 -5.84
CA SER A 69 -2.49 -13.35 -5.37
C SER A 69 -1.02 -13.64 -5.06
N ALA A 70 -0.09 -13.20 -5.91
CA ALA A 70 1.34 -13.38 -5.67
C ALA A 70 1.80 -12.66 -4.39
N GLY A 71 1.34 -11.42 -4.17
CA GLY A 71 1.64 -10.66 -2.97
C GLY A 71 1.01 -11.24 -1.71
N PHE A 72 -0.25 -11.65 -1.77
CA PHE A 72 -0.96 -12.23 -0.62
C PHE A 72 -0.34 -13.55 -0.17
N ASN A 73 0.10 -14.37 -1.12
CA ASN A 73 0.75 -15.66 -0.85
C ASN A 73 2.26 -15.55 -0.60
N GLN A 74 2.81 -14.33 -0.50
CA GLN A 74 4.24 -14.05 -0.29
C GLN A 74 5.15 -14.83 -1.25
N GLN A 75 4.78 -14.92 -2.52
CA GLN A 75 5.64 -15.59 -3.51
C GLN A 75 6.98 -14.86 -3.58
N SER A 76 8.05 -15.58 -3.25
CA SER A 76 9.42 -15.05 -3.15
C SER A 76 9.92 -14.42 -4.45
N THR A 77 9.34 -14.81 -5.59
CA THR A 77 9.65 -14.25 -6.89
C THR A 77 8.49 -13.38 -7.38
N HIS A 78 8.73 -12.06 -7.37
CA HIS A 78 7.89 -11.08 -8.03
C HIS A 78 8.01 -11.23 -9.57
N ASN A 79 7.39 -12.26 -10.14
CA ASN A 79 7.51 -12.60 -11.55
C ASN A 79 6.47 -11.88 -12.41
N ASN A 80 6.71 -10.59 -12.65
CA ASN A 80 5.89 -9.78 -13.53
C ASN A 80 6.26 -10.03 -15.00
N THR A 81 5.56 -10.96 -15.65
CA THR A 81 5.83 -11.38 -17.04
C THR A 81 5.17 -10.50 -18.11
N TYR A 82 4.46 -9.43 -17.72
CA TYR A 82 3.75 -8.60 -18.69
C TYR A 82 4.73 -7.73 -19.47
N GLN A 83 4.60 -7.67 -20.79
CA GLN A 83 5.42 -6.77 -21.63
C GLN A 83 4.84 -5.34 -21.64
N ASP A 84 3.51 -5.23 -21.64
CA ASP A 84 2.79 -3.96 -21.62
C ASP A 84 3.00 -3.20 -20.29
N ALA A 85 3.36 -1.91 -20.39
CA ALA A 85 3.66 -1.07 -19.23
C ALA A 85 2.45 -0.88 -18.31
N ALA A 86 1.25 -0.71 -18.87
CA ALA A 86 0.03 -0.53 -18.07
C ALA A 86 -0.33 -1.80 -17.30
N ARG A 87 -0.23 -2.99 -17.92
CA ARG A 87 -0.41 -4.29 -17.25
C ARG A 87 0.68 -4.57 -16.21
N ARG A 88 1.94 -4.24 -16.48
CA ARG A 88 3.01 -4.34 -15.47
C ARG A 88 2.69 -3.49 -14.25
N HIS A 89 2.27 -2.25 -14.46
CA HIS A 89 1.89 -1.35 -13.39
C HIS A 89 0.69 -1.87 -12.59
N CYS A 90 -0.33 -2.42 -13.26
CA CYS A 90 -1.48 -3.02 -12.58
C CYS A 90 -1.13 -4.28 -11.79
N TYR A 91 -0.22 -5.11 -12.29
CA TYR A 91 0.31 -6.23 -11.53
C TYR A 91 1.00 -5.74 -10.25
N GLN A 92 1.82 -4.70 -10.34
CA GLN A 92 2.49 -4.10 -9.18
C GLN A 92 1.49 -3.60 -8.13
N TRP A 93 0.45 -2.88 -8.55
CA TRP A 93 -0.64 -2.45 -7.65
C TRP A 93 -1.30 -3.62 -6.95
N GLY A 94 -1.64 -4.66 -7.72
CA GLY A 94 -2.18 -5.90 -7.18
C GLY A 94 -1.26 -6.46 -6.10
N TYR A 95 0.01 -6.65 -6.42
CA TYR A 95 1.01 -7.23 -5.53
C TYR A 95 1.15 -6.47 -4.20
N THR A 96 1.30 -5.15 -4.26
CA THR A 96 1.37 -4.31 -3.06
C THR A 96 0.10 -4.40 -2.21
N ASN A 97 -1.08 -4.40 -2.84
CA ASN A 97 -2.35 -4.55 -2.13
C ASN A 97 -2.50 -5.94 -1.51
N GLY A 98 -2.03 -6.98 -2.20
CA GLY A 98 -1.99 -8.36 -1.69
C GLY A 98 -1.12 -8.49 -0.45
N LEU A 99 0.10 -7.95 -0.47
CA LEU A 99 0.99 -7.90 0.69
C LEU A 99 0.35 -7.16 1.87
N SER A 100 -0.28 -6.02 1.60
CA SER A 100 -0.97 -5.24 2.63
C SER A 100 -2.16 -5.99 3.23
N ALA A 101 -2.94 -6.70 2.42
CA ALA A 101 -4.05 -7.53 2.89
C ALA A 101 -3.54 -8.71 3.75
N LYS A 102 -2.46 -9.37 3.32
CA LYS A 102 -1.82 -10.44 4.10
C LYS A 102 -1.31 -9.93 5.44
N SER A 103 -0.61 -8.80 5.45
CA SER A 103 -0.12 -8.17 6.69
C SER A 103 -1.25 -7.84 7.66
N LYS A 104 -2.38 -7.29 7.17
CA LYS A 104 -3.57 -7.05 8.01
C LYS A 104 -4.14 -8.34 8.61
N LEU A 105 -4.23 -9.40 7.80
CA LEU A 105 -4.71 -10.70 8.27
C LEU A 105 -3.79 -11.29 9.35
N ASP A 106 -2.48 -11.20 9.14
CA ASP A 106 -1.49 -11.70 10.09
C ASP A 106 -1.54 -10.91 11.41
N LEU A 107 -1.70 -9.59 11.35
CA LEU A 107 -1.91 -8.75 12.53
C LEU A 107 -3.19 -9.11 13.28
N GLN A 108 -4.30 -9.34 12.57
CA GLN A 108 -5.56 -9.77 13.19
C GLN A 108 -5.40 -11.12 13.87
N LYS A 109 -4.67 -12.07 13.26
CA LYS A 109 -4.37 -13.36 13.86
C LYS A 109 -3.56 -13.19 15.14
N ILE A 110 -2.48 -12.41 15.11
CA ILE A 110 -1.63 -12.13 16.30
C ILE A 110 -2.47 -11.52 17.43
N GLN A 111 -3.35 -10.58 17.12
CA GLN A 111 -4.24 -9.97 18.13
C GLN A 111 -5.20 -11.00 18.73
N SER A 112 -5.80 -11.84 17.89
CA SER A 112 -6.75 -12.87 18.32
C SER A 112 -6.08 -13.94 19.19
N ASP A 113 -4.96 -14.48 18.73
CA ASP A 113 -4.18 -15.49 19.45
C ASP A 113 -3.68 -14.93 20.80
N SER A 114 -3.27 -13.66 20.83
CA SER A 114 -2.88 -12.97 22.07
C SER A 114 -4.06 -12.76 23.02
N ALA A 115 -5.25 -12.47 22.51
CA ALA A 115 -6.45 -12.32 23.32
C ALA A 115 -6.89 -13.65 23.94
N ILE A 116 -6.88 -14.74 23.15
CA ILE A 116 -7.15 -16.10 23.62
C ILE A 116 -6.15 -16.49 24.71
N TYR A 117 -4.86 -16.24 24.50
CA TYR A 117 -3.83 -16.53 25.50
C TYR A 117 -4.04 -15.75 26.80
N ARG A 118 -4.36 -14.46 26.73
CA ARG A 118 -4.66 -13.65 27.92
C ARG A 118 -5.88 -14.18 28.68
N MET A 119 -6.94 -14.53 27.97
CA MET A 119 -8.13 -15.12 28.57
C MET A 119 -7.83 -16.45 29.25
N CYS A 120 -7.01 -17.30 28.63
CA CYS A 120 -6.54 -18.53 29.25
C CYS A 120 -5.78 -18.25 30.56
N LEU A 121 -4.85 -17.29 30.55
CA LEU A 121 -4.09 -16.92 31.75
C LEU A 121 -5.01 -16.42 32.88
N SER A 122 -6.07 -15.67 32.56
CA SER A 122 -7.07 -15.26 33.53
C SER A 122 -7.82 -16.45 34.13
N ASN A 123 -8.22 -17.43 33.32
CA ASN A 123 -8.90 -18.63 33.80
C ASN A 123 -7.97 -19.52 34.66
N ARG A 124 -6.67 -19.52 34.37
CA ARG A 124 -5.68 -20.24 35.18
C ARG A 124 -5.58 -19.73 36.63
N LEU A 125 -5.99 -18.48 36.89
CA LEU A 125 -6.10 -17.96 38.26
C LEU A 125 -7.22 -18.65 39.06
N LEU A 126 -8.25 -19.14 38.37
CA LEU A 126 -9.38 -19.86 38.97
C LEU A 126 -9.11 -21.37 39.04
N ASP A 127 -8.39 -21.92 38.07
CA ASP A 127 -7.93 -23.31 38.05
C ASP A 127 -6.45 -23.40 37.63
N PRO A 128 -5.52 -23.64 38.60
CA PRO A 128 -4.09 -23.70 38.34
C PRO A 128 -3.66 -24.80 37.35
N ASN A 129 -4.50 -25.82 37.14
CA ASN A 129 -4.19 -26.95 36.25
C ASN A 129 -4.36 -26.61 34.77
N ILE A 130 -4.99 -25.48 34.43
CA ILE A 130 -5.15 -25.03 33.05
C ILE A 130 -3.77 -24.76 32.43
N GLN A 131 -3.50 -25.42 31.30
CA GLN A 131 -2.30 -25.22 30.50
C GLN A 131 -2.58 -24.20 29.38
N CYS A 132 -1.92 -23.05 29.45
CA CYS A 132 -2.01 -22.02 28.42
C CYS A 132 -0.82 -22.09 27.48
N GLN A 133 -1.08 -22.34 26.20
CA GLN A 133 -0.04 -22.34 25.19
C GLN A 133 0.20 -20.91 24.68
N ARG A 134 1.43 -20.43 24.84
CA ARG A 134 1.83 -19.14 24.28
C ARG A 134 1.83 -19.24 22.74
N PRO A 135 1.25 -18.27 22.02
CA PRO A 135 1.34 -18.22 20.57
C PRO A 135 2.81 -18.13 20.12
N ASN A 136 3.14 -18.84 19.05
CA ASN A 136 4.45 -18.78 18.40
C ASN A 136 4.28 -18.05 17.05
N TYR A 137 4.99 -16.94 16.86
CA TYR A 137 4.88 -16.07 15.69
C TYR A 137 6.20 -15.98 14.94
#